data_AF-A0A7J6BH50-F1
#
_entry.id   AF-A0A7J6BH50-F1
#
_cell.length_a   1.000
_cell.length_b   1.000
_cell.length_c   1.000
_cell.angle_alpha   90.00
_cell.angle_beta   90.00
_cell.angle_gamma   90.00
#
_symmetry.space_group_name_H-M   'P 1'
#
loop_
_entity.id
_entity.type
_entity.pdbx_description
1 polymer ?
#
loop_
_entity_poly.entity_id
_entity_poly.type
_entity_poly.pdbx_seq_one_letter_code
_entity_poly.pdbx_strand_id
1 'polypeptide(L)'
;MSLRRTVLLSNRMSLCSILHFIHNNVINVRFLRLFRAARLIKLLRQGETIRILLWTFVQSFKALPYVCLLIAILFFIYAIIGMQLFGNLALDEEGESAINEHNNFRTFFMALMLLFRSATGEAWHEIMLSCLGGMPCDPASGNQKDECGSNVAYAYFVSFIFLCSFLMLNLFVAVIMDNFEYLTRDSSILGPHHLDEYVRIWAEYDPAAW
;
A
#
# COMPACT_ATOMS: atom_id res chain seq x y z
N MET A 1 -4.83 -32.58 46.38
CA MET A 1 -4.49 -31.20 45.99
C MET A 1 -4.28 -30.99 44.48
N SER A 2 -3.97 -32.05 43.71
CA SER A 2 -3.71 -31.98 42.25
C SER A 2 -4.96 -31.71 41.38
N LEU A 3 -6.09 -32.39 41.61
CA LEU A 3 -7.27 -32.26 40.71
C LEU A 3 -7.98 -30.89 40.73
N ARG A 4 -7.95 -30.14 41.85
CA ARG A 4 -8.59 -28.80 41.92
C ARG A 4 -7.86 -27.75 41.07
N ARG A 5 -6.54 -27.87 40.88
CA ARG A 5 -5.76 -26.94 40.04
C ARG A 5 -6.03 -27.16 38.55
N THR A 6 -6.21 -28.39 38.10
CA THR A 6 -6.46 -28.72 36.68
C THR A 6 -7.81 -28.20 36.19
N VAL A 7 -8.85 -28.27 37.03
CA VAL A 7 -10.19 -27.74 36.70
C VAL A 7 -10.21 -26.21 36.64
N LEU A 8 -9.48 -25.53 37.53
CA LEU A 8 -9.32 -24.06 37.50
C LEU A 8 -8.54 -23.57 36.28
N LEU A 9 -7.54 -24.32 35.82
CA LEU A 9 -6.78 -24.02 34.59
C LEU A 9 -7.61 -24.27 33.32
N SER A 10 -8.43 -25.33 33.28
CA SER A 10 -9.36 -25.61 32.17
C SER A 10 -10.43 -24.51 32.02
N ASN A 11 -11.03 -24.06 33.13
CA ASN A 11 -12.00 -22.95 33.11
C ASN A 11 -11.40 -21.61 32.69
N ARG A 12 -10.15 -21.31 33.10
CA ARG A 12 -9.44 -20.09 32.67
C ARG A 12 -9.08 -20.11 31.18
N MET A 13 -8.72 -21.27 30.63
CA MET A 13 -8.44 -21.43 29.19
C MET A 13 -9.70 -21.21 28.36
N SER A 14 -10.84 -21.77 28.78
CA SER A 14 -12.13 -21.63 28.10
C SER A 14 -12.64 -20.18 28.10
N LEU A 15 -12.50 -19.46 29.23
CA LEU A 15 -12.82 -18.04 29.33
C LEU A 15 -11.95 -17.16 28.42
N CYS A 16 -10.65 -17.47 28.28
CA CYS A 16 -9.74 -16.75 27.38
C CYS A 16 -10.12 -16.97 25.90
N SER A 17 -10.48 -18.21 25.52
CA SER A 17 -10.96 -18.51 24.17
C SER A 17 -12.29 -17.81 23.85
N ILE A 18 -13.20 -17.73 24.82
CA ILE A 18 -14.47 -16.99 24.69
C ILE A 18 -14.20 -15.48 24.59
N LEU A 19 -13.27 -14.94 25.39
CA LEU A 19 -12.89 -13.53 25.33
C LEU A 19 -12.25 -13.17 23.97
N HIS A 20 -11.39 -14.05 23.44
CA HIS A 20 -10.78 -13.91 22.12
C HIS A 20 -11.82 -14.01 20.99
N PHE A 21 -12.80 -14.91 21.11
CA PHE A 21 -13.92 -15.01 20.18
C PHE A 21 -14.82 -13.76 20.23
N ILE A 22 -15.14 -13.26 21.41
CA ILE A 22 -15.93 -12.03 21.57
C ILE A 22 -15.14 -10.81 21.06
N HIS A 23 -13.84 -10.70 21.33
CA HIS A 23 -13.00 -9.62 20.83
C HIS A 23 -12.97 -9.56 19.30
N ASN A 24 -12.78 -10.69 18.63
CA ASN A 24 -12.82 -10.79 17.16
C ASN A 24 -14.20 -10.42 16.59
N ASN A 25 -15.29 -10.82 17.24
CA ASN A 25 -16.65 -10.44 16.84
C ASN A 25 -16.96 -8.96 17.11
N VAL A 26 -16.43 -8.36 18.19
CA VAL A 26 -16.59 -6.94 18.51
C VAL A 26 -15.82 -6.04 17.55
N ILE A 27 -14.63 -6.44 17.10
CA ILE A 27 -13.88 -5.73 16.05
C ILE A 27 -14.70 -5.68 14.75
N ASN A 28 -15.37 -6.78 14.39
CA ASN A 28 -16.22 -6.84 13.20
C ASN A 28 -17.42 -5.87 13.29
N VAL A 29 -18.07 -5.75 14.47
CA VAL A 29 -19.18 -4.80 14.66
C VAL A 29 -18.72 -3.33 14.69
N ARG A 30 -17.50 -3.04 15.18
CA ARG A 30 -16.92 -1.68 15.13
C ARG A 30 -16.57 -1.26 13.70
N PHE A 31 -16.00 -2.17 12.91
CA PHE A 31 -15.75 -1.95 11.48
C PHE A 31 -17.05 -1.77 10.68
N LEU A 32 -18.09 -2.55 10.98
CA LEU A 32 -19.41 -2.43 10.34
C LEU A 32 -20.07 -1.05 10.55
N ARG A 33 -19.71 -0.32 11.63
CA ARG A 33 -20.17 1.06 11.84
C ARG A 33 -19.52 2.06 10.89
N LEU A 34 -18.32 1.78 10.37
CA LEU A 34 -17.65 2.62 9.36
C LEU A 34 -18.39 2.60 8.01
N PHE A 35 -19.07 1.51 7.66
CA PHE A 35 -19.92 1.47 6.45
C PHE A 35 -21.08 2.48 6.50
N ARG A 36 -21.50 2.94 7.68
CA ARG A 36 -22.48 4.04 7.77
C ARG A 36 -21.92 5.35 7.22
N ALA A 37 -20.60 5.57 7.33
CA ALA A 37 -19.94 6.71 6.70
C ALA A 37 -19.90 6.59 5.18
N ALA A 38 -20.01 5.38 4.60
CA ALA A 38 -20.10 5.18 3.15
C ALA A 38 -21.36 5.82 2.54
N ARG A 39 -22.39 6.12 3.33
CA ARG A 39 -23.54 6.91 2.86
C ARG A 39 -23.13 8.32 2.39
N LEU A 40 -22.01 8.86 2.87
CA LEU A 40 -21.45 10.15 2.42
C LEU A 40 -20.97 10.07 0.97
N ILE A 41 -20.50 8.90 0.50
CA ILE A 41 -20.09 8.66 -0.89
C ILE A 41 -21.28 8.83 -1.85
N LYS A 42 -22.52 8.56 -1.40
CA LYS A 42 -23.72 8.83 -2.21
C LYS A 42 -23.88 10.32 -2.55
N LEU A 43 -23.44 11.24 -1.69
CA LEU A 43 -23.51 12.68 -1.96
C LEU A 43 -22.56 13.09 -3.09
N LEU A 44 -21.37 12.47 -3.17
CA LEU A 44 -20.40 12.70 -4.27
C LEU A 44 -20.96 12.28 -5.64
N ARG A 45 -21.95 11.38 -5.69
CA ARG A 45 -22.61 10.94 -6.93
C ARG A 45 -23.81 11.79 -7.34
N GLN A 46 -24.22 12.78 -6.53
CA GLN A 46 -25.38 13.64 -6.83
C GLN A 46 -25.04 14.78 -7.78
N GLY A 47 -23.80 15.29 -7.74
CA GLY A 47 -23.35 16.35 -8.64
C GLY A 47 -22.88 15.79 -9.99
N GLU A 48 -23.43 16.30 -11.08
CA GLU A 48 -23.06 15.91 -12.44
C GLU A 48 -21.55 16.12 -12.71
N THR A 49 -21.00 17.25 -12.28
CA THR A 49 -19.57 17.56 -12.41
C THR A 49 -18.67 16.59 -11.64
N ILE A 50 -18.99 16.28 -10.38
CA ILE A 50 -18.20 15.35 -9.56
C ILE A 50 -18.27 13.93 -10.14
N ARG A 51 -19.43 13.52 -10.66
CA ARG A 51 -19.61 12.23 -11.35
C ARG A 51 -18.71 12.15 -12.58
N ILE A 52 -18.67 13.20 -13.40
CA ILE A 52 -17.80 13.24 -14.59
C ILE A 52 -16.33 13.16 -14.17
N LEU A 53 -15.90 13.93 -13.17
CA LEU A 53 -14.52 13.91 -12.65
C LEU A 53 -14.11 12.55 -12.07
N LEU A 54 -14.98 11.90 -11.30
CA LEU A 54 -14.72 10.56 -10.76
C LEU A 54 -14.69 9.51 -11.88
N TRP A 55 -15.56 9.64 -12.87
CA TRP A 55 -15.60 8.75 -14.03
C TRP A 55 -14.33 8.88 -14.88
N THR A 56 -13.87 10.10 -15.16
CA THR A 56 -12.61 10.33 -15.89
C THR A 56 -11.40 9.82 -15.10
N PHE A 57 -11.35 10.03 -13.78
CA PHE A 57 -10.30 9.47 -12.92
C PHE A 57 -10.26 7.93 -12.97
N VAL A 58 -11.42 7.27 -12.93
CA VAL A 58 -11.50 5.81 -13.04
C VAL A 58 -11.04 5.33 -14.42
N GLN A 59 -11.33 6.06 -15.49
CA GLN A 59 -10.85 5.70 -16.82
C GLN A 59 -9.32 5.76 -16.91
N SER A 60 -8.67 6.70 -16.21
CA SER A 60 -7.20 6.79 -16.18
C SER A 60 -6.53 5.53 -15.61
N PHE A 61 -7.18 4.75 -14.73
CA PHE A 61 -6.59 3.51 -14.19
C PHE A 61 -6.35 2.42 -15.23
N LYS A 62 -6.95 2.50 -16.44
CA LYS A 62 -6.74 1.49 -17.47
C LYS A 62 -5.32 1.50 -18.05
N ALA A 63 -4.68 2.65 -18.05
CA ALA A 63 -3.32 2.82 -18.58
C ALA A 63 -2.22 2.65 -17.51
N LEU A 64 -2.59 2.72 -16.21
CA LEU A 64 -1.66 2.61 -15.09
C LEU A 64 -1.24 1.21 -14.62
N PRO A 65 -1.91 0.08 -14.94
CA PRO A 65 -1.66 -1.17 -14.23
C PRO A 65 -0.27 -1.71 -14.55
N TYR A 66 0.25 -1.48 -15.75
CA TYR A 66 1.59 -1.93 -16.16
C TYR A 66 2.71 -1.23 -15.38
N VAL A 67 2.59 0.08 -15.17
CA VAL A 67 3.59 0.86 -14.41
C VAL A 67 3.47 0.54 -12.91
N CYS A 68 2.25 0.45 -12.38
CA CYS A 68 2.03 0.03 -10.99
C CYS A 68 2.58 -1.38 -10.72
N LEU A 69 2.42 -2.31 -11.66
CA LEU A 69 2.99 -3.65 -11.56
C LEU A 69 4.53 -3.61 -11.52
N LEU A 70 5.15 -2.75 -12.32
CA LEU A 70 6.61 -2.57 -12.32
C LEU A 70 7.11 -2.03 -10.97
N ILE A 71 6.41 -1.05 -10.40
CA ILE A 71 6.71 -0.53 -9.04
C ILE A 71 6.52 -1.64 -8.00
N ALA A 72 5.44 -2.41 -8.08
CA ALA A 72 5.19 -3.52 -7.14
C ALA A 72 6.29 -4.59 -7.20
N ILE A 73 6.77 -4.94 -8.39
CA ILE A 73 7.90 -5.88 -8.57
C ILE A 73 9.19 -5.30 -7.97
N LEU A 74 9.47 -4.01 -8.18
CA LEU A 74 10.61 -3.34 -7.56
C LEU A 74 10.56 -3.45 -6.03
N PHE A 75 9.42 -3.10 -5.43
CA PHE A 75 9.21 -3.21 -3.99
C PHE A 75 9.36 -4.64 -3.48
N PHE A 76 8.84 -5.62 -4.22
CA PHE A 76 8.96 -7.04 -3.87
C PHE A 76 10.43 -7.49 -3.83
N ILE A 77 11.20 -7.18 -4.88
CA ILE A 77 12.62 -7.56 -4.97
C ILE A 77 13.42 -6.91 -3.84
N TYR A 78 13.24 -5.61 -3.62
CA TYR A 78 13.95 -4.90 -2.56
C TYR A 78 13.54 -5.38 -1.18
N ALA A 79 12.26 -5.68 -0.93
CA ALA A 79 11.81 -6.21 0.36
C ALA A 79 12.52 -7.54 0.70
N ILE A 80 12.60 -8.47 -0.26
CA ILE A 80 13.29 -9.75 -0.05
C ILE A 80 14.79 -9.55 0.18
N ILE A 81 15.44 -8.69 -0.61
CA ILE A 81 16.87 -8.37 -0.42
C ILE A 81 17.10 -7.72 0.96
N GLY A 82 16.27 -6.76 1.35
CA GLY A 82 16.35 -6.07 2.63
C GLY A 82 16.15 -7.01 3.82
N MET A 83 15.20 -7.96 3.73
CA MET A 83 15.04 -9.01 4.74
C MET A 83 16.32 -9.85 4.88
N GLN A 84 16.95 -10.22 3.76
CA GLN A 84 18.14 -11.05 3.80
C GLN A 84 19.39 -10.32 4.32
N LEU A 85 19.50 -9.01 4.07
CA LEU A 85 20.64 -8.18 4.49
C LEU A 85 20.48 -7.62 5.91
N PHE A 86 19.28 -7.17 6.27
CA PHE A 86 19.02 -6.35 7.45
C PHE A 86 18.02 -6.97 8.43
N GLY A 87 17.47 -8.16 8.13
CA GLY A 87 16.47 -8.81 8.99
C GLY A 87 16.97 -9.23 10.38
N ASN A 88 18.29 -9.30 10.57
CA ASN A 88 18.92 -9.69 11.83
C ASN A 88 19.33 -8.51 12.73
N LEU A 89 19.03 -7.27 12.34
CA LEU A 89 19.32 -6.09 13.17
C LEU A 89 18.52 -6.16 14.48
N ALA A 90 19.16 -5.77 15.58
CA ALA A 90 18.47 -5.54 16.84
C ALA A 90 17.45 -4.42 16.66
N LEU A 91 16.31 -4.56 17.32
CA LEU A 91 15.30 -3.51 17.37
C LEU A 91 15.64 -2.63 18.57
N ASP A 92 15.67 -1.33 18.34
CA ASP A 92 15.79 -0.39 19.43
C ASP A 92 14.41 -0.16 20.08
N GLU A 93 14.34 -0.41 21.39
CA GLU A 93 13.14 -0.17 22.21
C GLU A 93 13.12 1.26 22.79
N GLU A 94 14.27 1.94 22.83
CA GLU A 94 14.44 3.26 23.44
C GLU A 94 14.13 4.40 22.46
N GLY A 95 14.05 4.09 21.16
CA GLY A 95 13.58 4.99 20.11
C GLY A 95 14.63 5.97 19.60
N GLU A 96 15.92 5.70 19.85
CA GLU A 96 17.04 6.49 19.33
C GLU A 96 17.42 6.06 17.90
N SER A 97 17.20 4.79 17.55
CA SER A 97 17.40 4.26 16.20
C SER A 97 16.13 4.32 15.35
N ALA A 98 16.31 4.47 14.04
CA ALA A 98 15.21 4.40 13.09
C ALA A 98 14.64 2.97 12.95
N ILE A 99 15.36 1.93 13.41
CA ILE A 99 14.92 0.53 13.35
C ILE A 99 14.25 0.13 14.67
N ASN A 100 12.95 -0.14 14.63
CA ASN A 100 12.12 -0.48 15.78
C ASN A 100 11.09 -1.58 15.45
N GLU A 101 10.26 -1.97 16.42
CA GLU A 101 9.23 -3.02 16.26
C GLU A 101 8.27 -2.79 15.07
N HIS A 102 8.02 -1.53 14.72
CA HIS A 102 7.11 -1.13 13.65
C HIS A 102 7.84 -0.75 12.35
N ASN A 103 9.17 -0.60 12.39
CA ASN A 103 10.00 -0.19 11.27
C ASN A 103 11.24 -1.08 11.17
N ASN A 104 11.08 -2.27 10.59
CA ASN A 104 12.17 -3.25 10.48
C ASN A 104 12.05 -4.15 9.25
N PHE A 105 13.10 -4.96 9.03
CA PHE A 105 13.21 -5.91 7.93
C PHE A 105 12.98 -7.38 8.36
N ARG A 106 12.36 -7.65 9.50
CA ARG A 106 12.19 -9.04 10.00
C ARG A 106 11.18 -9.84 9.18
N THR A 107 10.11 -9.18 8.73
CA THR A 107 9.05 -9.80 7.96
C THR A 107 8.84 -9.07 6.65
N PHE A 108 8.31 -9.77 5.66
CA PHE A 108 8.08 -9.22 4.33
C PHE A 108 7.18 -7.97 4.36
N PHE A 109 6.10 -8.01 5.13
CA PHE A 109 5.18 -6.87 5.20
C PHE A 109 5.79 -5.66 5.91
N MET A 110 6.57 -5.87 6.97
CA MET A 110 7.28 -4.76 7.64
C MET A 110 8.35 -4.15 6.74
N ALA A 111 9.12 -5.00 6.03
CA ALA A 111 10.08 -4.54 5.04
C ALA A 111 9.40 -3.73 3.92
N LEU A 112 8.23 -4.18 3.45
CA LEU A 112 7.43 -3.47 2.46
C LEU A 112 6.95 -2.10 2.97
N MET A 113 6.46 -2.02 4.22
CA MET A 113 6.03 -0.77 4.83
C MET A 113 7.19 0.21 5.04
N LEU A 114 8.35 -0.29 5.47
CA LEU A 114 9.58 0.50 5.62
C LEU A 114 10.06 1.05 4.26
N LEU A 115 10.02 0.23 3.21
CA LEU A 115 10.34 0.67 1.85
C LEU A 115 9.32 1.67 1.33
N PHE A 116 8.03 1.52 1.66
CA PHE A 116 7.00 2.49 1.32
C PHE A 116 7.25 3.85 2.00
N ARG A 117 7.55 3.85 3.30
CA ARG A 117 7.99 5.04 4.05
C ARG A 117 9.22 5.68 3.41
N SER A 118 10.18 4.86 2.98
CA SER A 118 11.39 5.35 2.31
C SER A 118 11.06 5.98 0.95
N ALA A 119 10.17 5.36 0.16
CA ALA A 119 9.74 5.86 -1.14
C ALA A 119 8.96 7.18 -1.09
N THR A 120 8.26 7.46 0.01
CA THR A 120 7.65 8.78 0.27
C THR A 120 8.68 9.84 0.70
N GLY A 121 9.95 9.46 0.88
CA GLY A 121 11.03 10.34 1.28
C GLY A 121 11.12 10.59 2.79
N GLU A 122 10.36 9.86 3.61
CA GLU A 122 10.30 10.10 5.05
C GLU A 122 11.48 9.42 5.77
N ALA A 123 12.43 10.24 6.25
CA ALA A 123 13.56 9.81 7.10
C ALA A 123 14.36 8.61 6.56
N TRP A 124 14.35 8.38 5.24
CA TRP A 124 14.98 7.21 4.62
C TRP A 124 16.49 7.16 4.86
N HIS A 125 17.12 8.32 5.01
CA HIS A 125 18.55 8.45 5.31
C HIS A 125 18.89 7.98 6.73
N GLU A 126 18.02 8.24 7.71
CA GLU A 126 18.18 7.76 9.10
C GLU A 126 18.03 6.24 9.17
N ILE A 127 17.07 5.69 8.41
CA ILE A 127 16.88 4.25 8.26
C ILE A 127 18.13 3.61 7.62
N MET A 128 18.68 4.24 6.58
CA MET A 128 19.92 3.79 5.94
C MET A 128 21.12 3.80 6.90
N LEU A 129 21.30 4.88 7.66
CA LEU A 129 22.38 4.99 8.65
C LEU A 129 22.24 3.92 9.75
N SER A 130 21.01 3.60 10.15
CA SER A 130 20.71 2.55 11.13
C SER A 130 20.90 1.11 10.59
N CYS A 131 21.19 0.96 9.29
CA CYS A 131 21.48 -0.33 8.65
C CYS A 131 22.97 -0.53 8.32
N LEU A 132 23.84 0.43 8.68
CA LEU A 132 25.27 0.36 8.43
C LEU A 132 25.95 -0.73 9.26
N GLY A 133 27.18 -1.07 8.90
CA GLY A 133 27.96 -2.06 9.65
C GLY A 133 28.30 -1.56 11.06
N GLY A 134 28.37 -2.50 12.02
CA GLY A 134 28.67 -2.21 13.42
C GLY A 134 27.43 -1.99 14.30
N MET A 135 26.24 -2.21 13.75
CA MET A 135 24.99 -2.15 14.52
C MET A 135 24.78 -3.45 15.30
N PRO A 136 24.14 -3.42 16.49
CA PRO A 136 23.90 -4.63 17.27
C PRO A 136 23.02 -5.63 16.51
N CYS A 137 23.39 -6.92 16.56
CA CYS A 137 22.52 -8.00 16.11
C CYS A 137 21.42 -8.32 17.13
N ASP A 138 20.26 -8.78 16.65
CA ASP A 138 19.23 -9.35 17.53
C ASP A 138 19.77 -10.62 18.22
N PRO A 139 19.78 -10.70 19.57
CA PRO A 139 20.21 -11.89 20.30
C PRO A 139 19.46 -13.17 19.90
N ALA A 140 18.21 -13.06 19.42
CA ALA A 140 17.41 -14.18 18.98
C ALA A 140 17.75 -14.66 17.55
N SER A 141 18.59 -13.94 16.79
CA SER A 141 18.89 -14.26 15.39
C SER A 141 19.85 -15.45 15.24
N GLY A 142 20.47 -15.92 16.33
CA GLY A 142 21.46 -17.01 16.30
C GLY A 142 22.75 -16.68 15.56
N ASN A 143 23.05 -15.39 15.34
CA ASN A 143 24.29 -14.96 14.71
C ASN A 143 25.47 -15.15 15.67
N GLN A 144 26.61 -15.60 15.12
CA GLN A 144 27.87 -15.74 15.87
C GLN A 144 28.65 -14.43 15.99
N LYS A 145 28.21 -13.39 15.27
CA LYS A 145 28.81 -12.06 15.29
C LYS A 145 27.93 -11.15 16.12
N ASP A 146 28.55 -10.36 16.99
CA ASP A 146 27.86 -9.34 17.79
C ASP A 146 27.43 -8.13 16.93
N GLU A 147 28.10 -7.93 15.79
CA GLU A 147 27.85 -6.85 14.85
C GLU A 147 27.11 -7.32 13.59
N CYS A 148 26.04 -6.60 13.28
CA CYS A 148 25.16 -6.72 12.13
C CYS A 148 25.20 -5.45 11.28
N GLY A 149 24.43 -5.47 10.19
CA GLY A 149 24.40 -4.40 9.21
C GLY A 149 25.57 -4.47 8.23
N SER A 150 25.53 -3.60 7.22
CA SER A 150 26.53 -3.63 6.14
C SER A 150 26.60 -2.28 5.44
N ASN A 151 27.81 -1.89 5.01
CA ASN A 151 28.03 -0.69 4.19
C ASN A 151 27.36 -0.80 2.80
N VAL A 152 26.91 -1.99 2.41
CA VAL A 152 26.02 -2.19 1.25
C VAL A 152 24.69 -1.42 1.40
N ALA A 153 24.30 -1.04 2.63
CA ALA A 153 23.12 -0.21 2.89
C ALA A 153 23.11 1.10 2.09
N TYR A 154 24.25 1.77 1.92
CA TYR A 154 24.34 2.97 1.08
C TYR A 154 23.89 2.68 -0.36
N ALA A 155 24.47 1.65 -0.98
CA ALA A 155 24.13 1.27 -2.34
C ALA A 155 22.66 0.82 -2.44
N TYR A 156 22.18 0.04 -1.46
CA TYR A 156 20.80 -0.45 -1.41
C TYR A 156 19.77 0.68 -1.34
N PHE A 157 19.88 1.59 -0.37
CA PHE A 157 18.89 2.68 -0.21
C PHE A 157 19.00 3.73 -1.30
N VAL A 158 20.21 4.14 -1.71
CA VAL A 158 20.38 5.15 -2.77
C VAL A 158 19.86 4.62 -4.10
N SER A 159 20.16 3.37 -4.47
CA SER A 159 19.64 2.77 -5.69
C SER A 159 18.12 2.59 -5.65
N PHE A 160 17.55 2.18 -4.51
CA PHE A 160 16.10 2.09 -4.33
C PHE A 160 15.42 3.45 -4.53
N ILE A 161 15.88 4.50 -3.86
CA ILE A 161 15.30 5.85 -3.95
C ILE A 161 15.40 6.39 -5.37
N PHE A 162 16.55 6.19 -6.03
CA PHE A 162 16.74 6.60 -7.43
C PHE A 162 15.76 5.88 -8.37
N LEU A 163 15.71 4.54 -8.32
CA LEU A 163 14.83 3.74 -9.17
C LEU A 163 13.36 4.02 -8.90
N CYS A 164 12.97 4.11 -7.63
CA CYS A 164 11.60 4.41 -7.23
C CYS A 164 11.18 5.80 -7.71
N SER A 165 12.02 6.82 -7.53
CA SER A 165 11.75 8.18 -8.01
C SER A 165 11.63 8.22 -9.53
N PHE A 166 12.49 7.50 -10.25
CA PHE A 166 12.42 7.37 -11.71
C PHE A 166 11.09 6.71 -12.16
N LEU A 167 10.69 5.61 -11.53
CA LEU A 167 9.42 4.95 -11.86
C LEU A 167 8.19 5.81 -11.49
N MET A 168 8.23 6.53 -10.37
CA MET A 168 7.16 7.44 -9.95
C MET A 168 7.04 8.64 -10.91
N LEU A 169 8.16 9.16 -11.41
CA LEU A 169 8.16 10.18 -12.46
C LEU A 169 7.56 9.62 -13.76
N ASN A 170 7.92 8.40 -14.14
CA ASN A 170 7.34 7.74 -15.32
C ASN A 170 5.83 7.50 -15.17
N LEU A 171 5.34 7.21 -13.96
CA LEU A 171 3.91 7.15 -13.67
C LEU A 171 3.24 8.51 -13.88
N PHE A 172 3.84 9.59 -13.37
CA PHE A 172 3.33 10.95 -13.55
C PHE A 172 3.28 11.34 -15.04
N VAL A 173 4.33 11.02 -15.80
CA VAL A 173 4.37 11.24 -17.26
C VAL A 173 3.28 10.45 -17.97
N ALA A 174 3.10 9.16 -17.63
CA ALA A 174 2.04 8.33 -18.22
C ALA A 174 0.65 8.92 -17.97
N VAL A 175 0.34 9.29 -16.71
CA VAL A 175 -0.93 9.94 -16.34
C VAL A 175 -1.15 11.22 -17.15
N ILE A 176 -0.14 12.08 -17.28
CA ILE A 176 -0.27 13.34 -18.03
C ILE A 176 -0.51 13.06 -19.51
N MET A 177 0.18 12.08 -20.11
CA MET A 177 0.00 11.74 -21.52
C MET A 177 -1.42 11.25 -21.80
N ASP A 178 -1.98 10.39 -20.95
CA ASP A 178 -3.36 9.92 -21.09
C ASP A 178 -4.37 11.08 -20.96
N ASN A 179 -4.12 12.01 -20.02
CA ASN A 179 -4.94 13.21 -19.86
C ASN A 179 -4.82 14.16 -21.06
N PHE A 180 -3.62 14.31 -21.63
CA PHE A 180 -3.38 15.14 -22.80
C PHE A 180 -4.04 14.54 -24.06
N GLU A 181 -3.98 13.22 -24.25
CA GLU A 181 -4.71 12.53 -25.33
C GLU A 181 -6.22 12.71 -25.19
N TYR A 182 -6.75 12.64 -23.95
CA TYR A 182 -8.17 12.89 -23.69
C TYR A 182 -8.57 14.33 -24.10
N LEU A 183 -7.83 15.33 -23.66
CA LEU A 183 -8.11 16.74 -23.95
C LEU A 183 -7.95 17.10 -25.43
N THR A 184 -7.02 16.47 -26.14
CA THR A 184 -6.79 16.75 -27.57
C THR A 184 -7.80 16.05 -28.48
N ARG A 185 -8.44 14.96 -28.03
CA ARG A 185 -9.50 14.25 -28.79
C ARG A 185 -10.77 15.09 -29.00
N ASP A 186 -11.12 15.95 -28.05
CA ASP A 186 -12.33 16.79 -28.09
C ASP A 186 -12.24 17.96 -29.09
N SER A 187 -11.06 18.20 -29.70
CA SER A 187 -10.90 19.21 -30.75
C SER A 187 -11.09 18.68 -32.18
N SER A 188 -11.39 17.38 -32.33
CA SER A 188 -11.79 16.82 -33.62
C SER A 188 -13.20 17.29 -34.01
N ILE A 189 -13.37 17.70 -35.26
CA ILE A 189 -14.59 18.36 -35.80
C ILE A 189 -15.87 17.51 -35.67
N LEU A 190 -15.75 16.21 -35.35
CA LEU A 190 -16.84 15.27 -35.13
C LEU A 190 -16.57 14.44 -33.86
N GLY A 191 -17.06 14.91 -32.71
CA GLY A 191 -16.89 14.24 -31.42
C GLY A 191 -17.96 13.16 -31.13
N PRO A 192 -17.76 12.32 -30.09
CA PRO A 192 -18.73 11.30 -29.68
C PRO A 192 -20.12 11.88 -29.35
N HIS A 193 -20.16 13.10 -28.84
CA HIS A 193 -21.42 13.80 -28.52
C HIS A 193 -22.26 14.12 -29.77
N HIS A 194 -21.63 14.37 -30.93
CA HIS A 194 -22.36 14.54 -32.20
C HIS A 194 -22.97 13.22 -32.69
N LEU A 195 -22.31 12.08 -32.41
CA LEU A 195 -22.81 10.75 -32.75
C LEU A 195 -23.96 10.33 -31.84
N ASP A 196 -23.88 10.60 -30.54
CA ASP A 196 -24.97 10.37 -29.59
C ASP A 196 -26.21 11.21 -29.96
N GLU A 197 -26.01 12.46 -30.37
CA GLU A 197 -27.10 13.31 -30.86
C GLU A 197 -27.71 12.78 -32.17
N TYR A 198 -26.88 12.32 -33.11
CA TYR A 198 -27.34 11.67 -34.34
C TYR A 198 -28.19 10.43 -34.04
N VAL A 199 -27.71 9.52 -33.18
CA VAL A 199 -28.43 8.29 -32.82
C VAL A 199 -29.74 8.61 -32.11
N ARG A 200 -29.76 9.60 -31.22
CA ARG A 200 -30.97 10.05 -30.54
C ARG A 200 -32.02 10.57 -31.52
N ILE A 201 -31.63 11.42 -32.46
CA ILE A 201 -32.56 11.94 -33.48
C ILE A 201 -33.00 10.82 -34.41
N TRP A 202 -32.09 9.94 -34.83
CA TRP A 202 -32.42 8.84 -35.73
C TRP A 202 -33.39 7.83 -35.11
N ALA A 203 -33.30 7.59 -33.79
CA ALA A 203 -34.23 6.75 -33.05
C ALA A 203 -35.67 7.30 -33.01
N GLU A 204 -35.89 8.61 -33.22
CA GLU A 204 -37.24 9.16 -33.37
C GLU A 204 -37.87 8.80 -34.73
N TYR A 205 -37.05 8.64 -35.77
CA TYR A 205 -37.51 8.38 -37.14
C TYR A 205 -37.55 6.89 -37.50
N ASP A 206 -36.69 6.06 -36.92
CA ASP A 206 -36.72 4.60 -37.11
C ASP A 206 -36.77 3.86 -35.75
N PRO A 207 -37.98 3.76 -35.14
CA PRO A 207 -38.14 3.06 -33.87
C PRO A 207 -38.00 1.52 -33.97
N ALA A 208 -37.86 0.95 -35.17
CA ALA A 208 -37.74 -0.50 -35.39
C ALA A 208 -36.29 -1.01 -35.37
N ALA A 209 -35.30 -0.12 -35.28
CA ALA A 209 -33.88 -0.44 -35.42
C ALA A 209 -33.13 -0.71 -34.10
N TRP A 210 -33.86 -1.02 -33.01
CA TRP A 210 -33.30 -1.49 -31.74
C TRP A 210 -33.10 -3.00 -31.71
#